data_AF-A0A524L6M2-F1
#
_entry.id   AF-A0A524L6M2-F1
#
_cell.length_a   1.000
_cell.length_b   1.000
_cell.length_c   1.000
_cell.angle_alpha   90.00
_cell.angle_beta   90.00
_cell.angle_gamma   90.00
#
_symmetry.space_group_name_H-M   'P 1'
#
loop_
_entity.id
_entity.type
_entity.pdbx_description
1 polymer ?
#
loop_
_entity_poly.entity_id
_entity_poly.type
_entity_poly.pdbx_seq_one_letter_code
_entity_poly.pdbx_strand_id
1 'polypeptide(L)'
;MRFWDLVSLIMENLSRRKGRVALTAIGVVIGTAAVVLLVSLASGLQKSATSNLYGINDLSRIEVYPNYGEGPMMAVKVGGGGGGDFGSTITAKLLTPTSLQEIALIPGVSQVIPR
;
A
#
# COMPACT_ATOMS: atom_id res chain seq x y z
N MET A 1 -29.49 -28.31 -47.18
CA MET A 1 -28.10 -27.86 -47.35
C MET A 1 -27.43 -27.96 -45.99
N ARG A 2 -26.37 -28.77 -45.86
CA ARG A 2 -25.76 -29.00 -44.55
C ARG A 2 -24.81 -27.83 -44.24
N PHE A 3 -24.83 -27.33 -43.00
CA PHE A 3 -23.93 -26.27 -42.53
C PHE A 3 -22.45 -26.55 -42.86
N TRP A 4 -22.07 -27.83 -42.85
CA TRP A 4 -20.73 -28.29 -43.20
C TRP A 4 -20.34 -28.05 -44.67
N ASP A 5 -21.28 -28.08 -45.61
CA ASP A 5 -21.00 -27.77 -47.02
C ASP A 5 -20.63 -26.28 -47.19
N LEU A 6 -21.28 -25.39 -46.44
CA LEU A 6 -21.00 -23.96 -46.44
C LEU A 6 -19.60 -23.67 -45.91
N VAL A 7 -19.21 -24.31 -44.80
CA VAL A 7 -17.86 -24.18 -44.22
C VAL A 7 -16.80 -24.71 -45.18
N SER A 8 -17.05 -25.83 -45.85
CA SER A 8 -16.15 -26.38 -46.87
C SER A 8 -15.96 -25.42 -48.04
N LEU A 9 -17.05 -24.86 -48.57
CA LEU A 9 -17.02 -23.84 -49.63
C LEU A 9 -16.24 -22.58 -49.22
N ILE A 10 -16.41 -22.10 -47.99
CA ILE A 10 -15.67 -20.95 -47.46
C ILE A 10 -14.17 -21.25 -47.40
N MET A 11 -13.79 -22.41 -46.85
CA MET A 11 -12.38 -22.83 -46.75
C MET A 11 -11.72 -22.93 -48.13
N GLU A 12 -12.41 -23.50 -49.11
CA GLU A 12 -11.91 -23.60 -50.48
C GLU A 12 -11.66 -22.21 -51.10
N ASN A 13 -12.56 -21.25 -50.86
CA ASN A 13 -12.42 -19.87 -51.32
C ASN A 13 -11.31 -19.08 -50.61
N LEU A 14 -11.13 -19.27 -49.30
CA LEU A 14 -10.04 -18.65 -48.54
C LEU A 14 -8.68 -19.20 -49.00
N SER A 15 -8.61 -20.50 -49.29
CA SER A 15 -7.36 -21.17 -49.71
C SER A 15 -6.78 -20.63 -51.03
N ARG A 16 -7.62 -20.05 -51.91
CA ARG A 16 -7.17 -19.40 -53.16
C ARG A 16 -6.47 -18.05 -52.91
N ARG A 17 -6.63 -17.44 -51.74
CA ARG A 17 -6.14 -16.08 -51.43
C ARG A 17 -5.29 -16.05 -50.16
N LYS A 18 -4.33 -16.98 -50.07
CA LYS A 18 -3.49 -17.26 -48.89
C LYS A 18 -2.81 -16.03 -48.29
N GLY A 19 -2.23 -15.16 -49.11
CA GLY A 19 -1.47 -14.00 -48.62
C GLY A 19 -2.33 -12.97 -47.88
N ARG A 20 -3.48 -12.62 -48.46
CA ARG A 20 -4.39 -11.64 -47.84
C ARG A 20 -5.03 -12.20 -46.57
N VAL A 21 -5.46 -13.46 -46.61
CA VAL A 21 -6.06 -14.13 -45.44
C VAL A 21 -5.07 -14.24 -44.30
N ALA A 22 -3.81 -14.60 -44.58
CA ALA A 22 -2.75 -14.65 -43.59
C ALA A 22 -2.49 -13.27 -42.96
N LEU A 23 -2.37 -12.22 -43.77
CA LEU A 23 -2.12 -10.87 -43.27
C LEU A 23 -3.26 -10.36 -42.37
N THR A 24 -4.51 -10.63 -42.74
CA THR A 24 -5.67 -10.27 -41.91
C THR A 24 -5.74 -11.07 -40.62
N ALA A 25 -5.43 -12.37 -40.66
CA ALA A 25 -5.43 -13.21 -39.48
C ALA A 25 -4.36 -12.76 -38.47
N ILE A 26 -3.15 -12.44 -38.96
CA ILE A 26 -2.07 -11.90 -38.13
C ILE A 26 -2.49 -10.58 -37.49
N GLY A 27 -3.09 -9.66 -38.26
CA GLY A 27 -3.58 -8.39 -37.72
C GLY A 27 -4.58 -8.55 -36.58
N VAL A 28 -5.55 -9.46 -36.73
CA VAL A 28 -6.55 -9.76 -35.68
C VAL A 28 -5.90 -10.41 -34.45
N VAL A 29 -4.97 -11.34 -34.64
CA VAL A 29 -4.26 -12.00 -33.53
C VAL A 29 -3.43 -10.99 -32.73
N ILE A 30 -2.68 -10.13 -33.41
CA ILE A 30 -1.88 -9.09 -32.75
C ILE A 30 -2.78 -8.10 -32.00
N GLY A 31 -3.87 -7.64 -32.63
CA GLY A 31 -4.78 -6.68 -32.01
C GLY A 31 -5.47 -7.22 -30.76
N THR A 32 -6.01 -8.44 -30.84
CA THR A 32 -6.67 -9.09 -29.69
C THR A 32 -5.67 -9.38 -28.57
N ALA A 33 -4.47 -9.85 -28.89
CA ALA A 33 -3.42 -10.06 -27.91
C ALA A 33 -3.01 -8.76 -27.21
N ALA A 34 -2.86 -7.65 -27.95
CA ALA A 34 -2.50 -6.35 -27.38
C ALA A 34 -3.53 -5.85 -26.37
N VAL A 35 -4.83 -5.96 -26.69
CA VAL A 35 -5.90 -5.57 -25.74
C VAL A 35 -5.84 -6.40 -24.47
N VAL A 36 -5.70 -7.72 -24.59
CA VAL A 36 -5.62 -8.63 -23.44
C VAL A 36 -4.38 -8.32 -22.58
N LEU A 37 -3.23 -8.08 -23.21
CA LEU A 37 -1.99 -7.73 -22.52
C LEU A 37 -2.12 -6.40 -21.78
N LEU A 38 -2.66 -5.35 -22.42
CA LEU A 38 -2.82 -4.04 -21.78
C LEU A 38 -3.74 -4.12 -20.56
N VAL A 39 -4.88 -4.80 -20.67
CA VAL A 39 -5.83 -4.97 -19.55
C VAL A 39 -5.18 -5.77 -18.41
N SER A 40 -4.49 -6.86 -18.74
CA SER A 40 -3.81 -7.70 -17.75
C SER A 40 -2.69 -6.95 -17.04
N LEU A 41 -1.89 -6.19 -17.79
CA LEU A 41 -0.79 -5.39 -17.25
C LEU A 41 -1.31 -4.26 -16.38
N ALA A 42 -2.34 -3.54 -16.82
CA ALA A 42 -2.95 -2.46 -16.04
C ALA A 42 -3.46 -2.97 -14.69
N SER A 43 -4.19 -4.09 -14.67
CA SER A 43 -4.68 -4.70 -13.45
C SER A 43 -3.54 -5.23 -12.56
N GLY A 44 -2.54 -5.87 -13.16
CA GLY A 44 -1.36 -6.38 -12.44
C GLY A 44 -0.53 -5.27 -11.79
N LEU A 45 -0.30 -4.17 -12.50
CA LEU A 45 0.41 -3.00 -11.98
C LEU A 45 -0.37 -2.31 -10.88
N GLN A 46 -1.70 -2.21 -11.00
CA GLN A 46 -2.54 -1.67 -9.93
C GLN A 46 -2.39 -2.51 -8.65
N LYS A 47 -2.48 -3.84 -8.75
CA LYS A 47 -2.28 -4.73 -7.59
C LYS A 47 -0.87 -4.63 -7.01
N SER A 48 0.15 -4.53 -7.86
CA SER A 48 1.54 -4.38 -7.43
C SER A 48 1.76 -3.05 -6.72
N ALA A 49 1.34 -1.92 -7.31
CA ALA A 49 1.45 -0.60 -6.71
C ALA A 49 0.66 -0.51 -5.39
N THR A 50 -0.58 -1.02 -5.36
CA THR A 50 -1.39 -1.10 -4.15
C THR A 50 -0.71 -1.95 -3.08
N SER A 51 -0.22 -3.15 -3.40
CA SER A 51 0.43 -4.01 -2.38
C SER A 51 1.71 -3.39 -1.83
N ASN A 52 2.47 -2.67 -2.66
CA ASN A 52 3.67 -1.96 -2.22
C ASN A 52 3.32 -0.71 -1.39
N LEU A 53 2.27 0.04 -1.74
CA LEU A 53 1.87 1.22 -0.96
C LEU A 53 1.16 0.86 0.36
N TYR A 54 0.33 -0.19 0.37
CA TYR A 54 -0.27 -0.72 1.61
C TYR A 54 0.74 -1.49 2.47
N GLY A 55 1.81 -2.04 1.89
CA GLY A 55 2.87 -2.73 2.61
C GLY A 55 3.88 -1.81 3.31
N ILE A 56 3.98 -0.54 2.91
CA ILE A 56 5.01 0.39 3.41
C ILE A 56 4.48 1.33 4.51
N ASN A 57 3.17 1.49 4.65
CA ASN A 57 2.62 2.26 5.76
C ASN A 57 1.41 1.54 6.33
N ASP A 58 1.59 0.98 7.51
CA ASP A 58 0.54 0.94 8.50
C ASP A 58 0.12 2.41 8.76
N LEU A 59 -0.73 2.96 7.88
CA LEU A 59 -1.22 4.34 7.91
C LEU A 59 -2.08 4.59 9.16
N SER A 60 -2.41 3.53 9.90
CA SER A 60 -3.05 3.52 11.20
C SER A 60 -2.05 3.43 12.37
N ARG A 61 -0.74 3.36 12.12
CA ARG A 61 0.27 3.21 13.17
C ARG A 61 0.62 4.55 13.79
N ILE A 62 0.36 4.66 15.09
CA ILE A 62 0.78 5.79 15.90
C ILE A 62 1.89 5.29 16.84
N GLU A 63 3.09 5.87 16.73
CA GLU A 63 4.18 5.58 17.65
C GLU A 63 4.11 6.54 18.85
N VAL A 64 3.88 5.98 20.04
CA VAL A 64 3.74 6.75 21.28
C VAL A 64 5.04 6.69 22.05
N TYR A 65 5.64 7.86 22.30
CA TYR A 65 6.84 7.98 23.11
C TYR A 65 6.50 8.64 24.46
N PRO A 66 7.17 8.26 25.56
CA PRO A 66 7.07 9.00 26.80
C PRO A 66 7.59 10.42 26.55
N ASN A 67 6.80 11.43 26.92
CA ASN A 67 7.29 12.79 26.99
C ASN A 67 8.20 12.89 28.23
N TYR A 68 9.50 12.67 28.01
CA TYR A 68 10.52 13.14 28.93
C TYR A 68 10.59 14.63 28.68
N GLY A 69 9.91 15.42 29.51
CA GLY A 69 9.79 16.86 29.32
C GLY A 69 11.13 17.47 28.91
N GLU A 70 11.09 18.39 27.95
CA GLU A 70 12.21 19.25 27.58
C GLU A 70 12.73 19.95 28.85
N GLY A 71 13.62 19.25 29.54
CA GLY A 71 14.45 19.82 30.58
C GLY A 71 15.38 20.79 29.86
N PRO A 72 15.42 22.07 30.28
CA PRO A 72 16.25 23.05 29.62
C PRO A 72 17.69 22.54 29.56
N MET A 73 18.19 22.47 28.32
CA MET A 73 19.60 22.37 27.95
C MET A 73 20.45 23.11 28.99
N MET A 74 21.19 22.32 29.78
CA MET A 74 22.35 22.71 30.59
C MET A 74 22.50 24.23 30.79
N ALA A 75 21.64 24.80 31.62
CA ALA A 75 21.92 26.11 32.20
C ALA A 75 23.07 25.89 33.18
N VAL A 76 24.29 26.13 32.68
CA VAL A 76 25.51 26.26 33.48
C VAL A 76 25.18 27.08 34.72
N LYS A 77 25.22 26.42 35.87
CA LYS A 77 24.92 27.00 37.17
C LYS A 77 26.07 27.93 37.56
N VAL A 78 26.04 29.16 37.08
CA VAL A 78 26.83 30.25 37.63
C VAL A 78 26.13 30.75 38.89
N GLY A 79 26.70 30.39 40.04
CA GLY A 79 26.74 31.23 41.24
C GLY A 79 25.45 31.43 42.05
N GLY A 80 25.56 31.19 43.36
CA GLY A 80 24.82 31.96 44.35
C GLY A 80 23.68 31.20 45.02
N GLY A 81 23.73 31.17 46.36
CA GLY A 81 22.82 30.41 47.20
C GLY A 81 21.38 30.91 47.23
N GLY A 82 20.50 30.06 47.76
CA GLY A 82 19.10 30.40 47.99
C GLY A 82 18.26 29.13 48.03
N GLY A 83 17.97 28.65 49.24
CA GLY A 83 17.05 27.54 49.46
C GLY A 83 15.64 27.93 49.00
N GLY A 84 15.09 27.15 48.07
CA GLY A 84 13.73 27.27 47.59
C GLY A 84 13.33 25.92 47.01
N ASP A 85 12.43 25.24 47.73
CA ASP A 85 11.80 24.00 47.32
C ASP A 85 11.00 24.23 46.03
N PHE A 86 11.52 23.75 44.91
CA PHE A 86 10.85 23.79 43.60
C PHE A 86 10.57 22.37 43.13
N GLY A 87 9.80 21.64 43.94
CA GLY A 87 9.30 20.31 43.64
C GLY A 87 8.05 20.34 42.76
N SER A 88 8.14 20.84 41.53
CA SER A 88 7.23 20.37 40.47
C SER A 88 7.97 19.31 39.68
N THR A 89 7.95 18.09 40.22
CA THR A 89 8.48 16.92 39.52
C THR A 89 7.64 16.75 38.27
N ILE A 90 8.18 17.14 37.11
CA ILE A 90 7.68 16.70 35.80
C ILE A 90 7.84 15.17 35.81
N THR A 91 6.84 14.49 36.36
CA THR A 91 6.80 13.04 36.45
C THR A 91 6.38 12.60 35.07
N ALA A 92 7.36 12.36 34.20
CA ALA A 92 7.13 11.83 32.87
C ALA A 92 6.22 10.60 33.01
N LYS A 93 5.01 10.64 32.42
CA LYS A 93 4.08 9.52 32.49
C LYS A 93 4.72 8.33 31.78
N LEU A 94 5.13 7.34 32.56
CA LEU A 94 5.76 6.14 32.05
C LEU A 94 4.73 5.30 31.27
N LEU A 95 5.19 4.67 30.20
CA LEU A 95 4.41 3.70 29.44
C LEU A 95 4.39 2.37 30.21
N THR A 96 3.48 2.26 31.18
CA THR A 96 3.23 1.04 31.97
C THR A 96 2.11 0.20 31.36
N PRO A 97 1.92 -1.06 31.79
CA PRO A 97 0.82 -1.91 31.31
C PRO A 97 -0.57 -1.29 31.48
N THR A 98 -0.75 -0.45 32.51
CA THR A 98 -1.97 0.34 32.72
C THR A 98 -2.17 1.40 31.64
N SER A 99 -1.11 2.12 31.23
CA SER A 99 -1.17 3.09 30.13
C SER A 99 -1.56 2.43 28.80
N LEU A 100 -1.20 1.16 28.56
CA LEU A 100 -1.62 0.43 27.36
C LEU A 100 -3.14 0.18 27.32
N GLN A 101 -3.76 -0.12 28.48
CA GLN A 101 -5.21 -0.31 28.58
C GLN A 101 -5.95 1.01 28.36
N GLU A 102 -5.43 2.11 28.91
CA GLU A 102 -5.98 3.46 28.67
C GLU A 102 -5.92 3.84 27.19
N ILE A 103 -4.82 3.53 26.49
CA ILE A 103 -4.68 3.77 25.05
C ILE A 103 -5.65 2.88 24.24
N ALA A 104 -5.85 1.63 24.65
CA ALA A 104 -6.79 0.72 23.99
C ALA A 104 -8.27 1.16 24.12
N LEU A 105 -8.60 1.95 25.15
CA LEU A 105 -9.94 2.49 25.36
C LEU A 105 -10.24 3.73 24.50
N ILE A 106 -9.24 4.30 23.81
CA ILE A 106 -9.43 5.46 22.94
C ILE A 106 -10.28 5.05 21.72
N PRO A 107 -11.36 5.79 21.39
CA PRO A 107 -12.17 5.52 20.20
C PRO A 107 -11.32 5.55 18.92
N GLY A 108 -11.33 4.47 18.15
CA GLY A 108 -10.57 4.34 16.91
C GLY A 108 -9.25 3.56 17.03
N VAL A 109 -8.84 3.16 18.25
CA VAL A 109 -7.70 2.27 18.45
C VAL A 109 -8.15 0.81 18.32
N SER A 110 -7.67 0.11 17.29
CA SER A 110 -7.97 -1.31 17.06
C SER A 110 -7.05 -2.23 17.85
N GLN A 111 -5.77 -1.88 17.97
CA GLN A 111 -4.75 -2.70 18.61
C GLN A 111 -3.62 -1.85 19.18
N VAL A 112 -3.13 -2.23 20.35
CA VAL A 112 -1.93 -1.65 20.98
C VAL A 112 -0.87 -2.73 21.08
N ILE A 113 0.34 -2.46 20.57
CA ILE A 113 1.45 -3.41 20.57
C ILE A 113 2.62 -2.79 21.35
N PRO A 114 3.04 -3.36 22.50
CA PRO A 114 4.27 -2.94 23.16
C PRO A 114 5.46 -3.32 22.29
N ARG A 115 6.39 -2.38 22.12
CA ARG A 115 7.63 -2.54 21.34
C ARG A 115 8.83 -2.59 22.28
#